data_AF-A0A821QDP1-F1
#
_entry.id   AF-A0A821QDP1-F1
#
_cell.length_a   1.000
_cell.length_b   1.000
_cell.length_c   1.000
_cell.angle_alpha   90.00
_cell.angle_beta   90.00
_cell.angle_gamma   90.00
#
_symmetry.space_group_name_H-M   'P 1'
#
loop_
_entity.id
_entity.type
_entity.pdbx_description
1 polymer ?
#
loop_
_entity_poly.entity_id
_entity_poly.type
_entity_poly.pdbx_seq_one_letter_code
_entity_poly.pdbx_strand_id
1 'polypeptide(L)' 'MLTPFCGEPACEDLIKKDSARDVVVEEGAPAMGAKGLCIPFDQPEK' A
#
# COMPACT_ATOMS: atom_id res chain seq x y z
N MET A 1 6.77 4.28 3.66
CA MET A 1 7.69 4.02 2.54
C MET A 1 7.31 4.97 1.42
N LEU A 2 8.24 5.77 0.90
CA LEU A 2 8.05 6.45 -0.38
C LEU A 2 8.55 5.53 -1.48
N THR A 3 7.75 5.37 -2.53
CA THR A 3 8.07 4.53 -3.68
C THR A 3 7.55 5.22 -4.94
N PRO A 4 8.22 5.06 -6.10
CA PRO A 4 7.61 5.40 -7.37
C PRO A 4 6.26 4.71 -7.52
N PHE A 5 5.26 5.46 -7.98
CA PHE A 5 3.90 4.98 -8.21
C PHE A 5 3.34 5.64 -9.47
N CYS A 6 2.67 4.86 -10.32
CA CYS A 6 2.13 5.34 -11.60
C CYS A 6 0.78 6.05 -11.45
N GLY A 7 0.13 5.99 -10.28
CA GLY A 7 -1.17 6.62 -10.03
C GLY A 7 -2.38 5.73 -10.38
N GLU A 8 -2.17 4.57 -11.00
CA GLU A 8 -3.25 3.68 -11.42
C GLU A 8 -3.87 2.93 -10.24
N PRO A 9 -5.20 2.97 -10.06
CA PRO A 9 -5.87 2.25 -8.96
C PRO A 9 -5.59 0.75 -8.97
N ALA A 10 -5.50 0.14 -10.16
CA ALA A 10 -5.17 -1.27 -10.30
C ALA A 10 -3.79 -1.62 -9.71
N CYS A 11 -2.82 -0.72 -9.81
CA CYS A 11 -1.50 -0.91 -9.18
C CYS A 11 -1.59 -0.83 -7.66
N GLU A 12 -2.44 0.05 -7.11
CA GLU A 12 -2.66 0.10 -5.65
C GLU A 12 -3.25 -1.20 -5.13
N ASP A 13 -4.20 -1.79 -5.85
CA ASP A 13 -4.84 -3.05 -5.45
C ASP A 13 -3.87 -4.25 -5.52
N LEU A 14 -3.00 -4.29 -6.52
CA LEU A 14 -1.92 -5.26 -6.59
C LEU A 14 -0.96 -5.12 -5.39
N ILE A 15 -0.54 -3.90 -5.07
CA ILE A 15 0.33 -3.64 -3.91
C ILE A 15 -0.34 -4.10 -2.62
N LYS A 16 -1.61 -3.75 -2.39
CA LYS A 16 -2.36 -4.17 -1.19
C LYS A 16 -2.39 -5.69 -1.05
N LYS A 17 -2.64 -6.39 -2.15
CA LYS A 17 -2.74 -7.85 -2.19
C LYS A 17 -1.37 -8.50 -1.95
N ASP A 18 -0.36 -8.08 -2.70
CA ASP A 18 0.96 -8.73 -2.69
C ASP A 18 1.77 -8.41 -1.44
N SER A 19 1.47 -7.28 -0.77
CA SER A 19 2.11 -6.91 0.51
C SER A 19 1.39 -7.47 1.73
N ALA A 20 0.15 -7.97 1.58
CA ALA A 20 -0.52 -8.67 2.66
C ALA A 20 0.18 -10.01 2.91
N ARG A 21 0.59 -10.25 4.16
CA ARG A 21 1.11 -11.57 4.56
C ARG A 21 -0.06 -12.51 4.82
N ASP A 22 0.04 -13.76 4.38
CA ASP A 22 -0.87 -14.85 4.76
C ASP A 22 -0.64 -15.23 6.23
N VAL A 23 -1.14 -14.39 7.13
CA VAL A 23 -1.18 -14.68 8.56
C VAL A 23 -2.64 -15.02 8.87
N VAL A 24 -2.87 -16.09 9.65
CA VAL A 24 -4.19 -16.33 10.22
C VAL A 24 -4.44 -15.21 11.22
N VAL A 25 -5.33 -14.29 10.86
CA VAL A 25 -5.67 -13.12 11.67
C VAL A 25 -7.00 -13.39 12.36
N GLU A 26 -7.05 -13.22 13.68
CA GLU A 26 -8.28 -13.27 14.48
C GLU A 26 -9.32 -12.25 13.96
N GLU A 27 -10.61 -12.58 14.06
CA GLU A 27 -11.66 -11.65 13.64
C GLU A 27 -11.54 -10.31 14.37
N GLY A 28 -11.41 -9.22 13.60
CA GLY A 28 -11.27 -7.86 14.12
C GLY A 28 -9.83 -7.33 14.18
N ALA A 29 -8.82 -8.14 13.86
CA ALA A 29 -7.47 -7.63 13.74
C ALA A 29 -7.23 -6.86 12.41
N PRO A 30 -6.35 -5.84 12.42
CA PRO A 30 -6.19 -4.90 11.32
C PRO A 30 -5.68 -5.58 10.04
N ALA A 31 -6.17 -5.10 8.89
CA ALA A 31 -5.71 -5.57 7.59
C ALA A 31 -4.19 -5.30 7.43
N MET A 32 -3.44 -6.35 7.11
CA MET A 32 -1.97 -6.33 7.09
C MET A 32 -1.35 -5.90 5.74
N GLY A 33 -2.18 -5.60 4.73
CA GLY A 33 -1.71 -5.12 3.41
C GLY A 33 -1.33 -3.64 3.44
N ALA A 34 -0.22 -3.28 2.80
CA ALA A 34 0.20 -1.90 2.67
C ALA A 34 -0.78 -1.12 1.78
N LYS A 35 -1.22 0.04 2.26
CA LYS A 35 -2.09 0.96 1.53
C LYS A 35 -1.42 2.33 1.37
N GLY A 36 -1.70 3.00 0.25
CA GLY A 36 -1.35 4.41 0.07
C GLY A 36 -2.03 5.28 1.13
N LEU A 37 -1.22 6.00 1.91
CA LEU A 37 -1.75 6.90 2.94
C LEU A 37 -2.04 8.29 2.36
N CYS A 38 -1.07 8.84 1.61
CA CYS A 38 -1.17 10.10 0.90
C CYS A 38 -0.04 10.20 -0.14
N ILE A 39 -0.17 11.15 -1.08
CA ILE A 39 0.94 11.60 -1.94
C ILE A 39 1.47 12.91 -1.32
N PRO A 40 2.72 12.93 -0.82
CA PRO A 40 3.31 14.15 -0.27
C PRO A 40 3.32 15.30 -1.28
N PHE A 41 3.10 16.53 -0.81
CA PHE A 41 3.26 17.74 -1.66
C PHE A 41 4.72 18.05 -1.97
N ASP A 42 5.61 17.80 -1.01
CA ASP A 42 7.05 17.91 -1.17
C ASP A 42 7.62 16.56 -1.64
N GLN A 43 7.82 16.44 -2.95
CA GLN A 43 8.31 15.23 -3.59
C GLN A 43 9.81 15.33 -3.84
N PRO A 44 10.57 14.22 -3.72
CA PRO A 44 11.97 14.21 -4.09
C PRO A 44 12.13 14.56 -5.58
N GLU A 45 13.18 15.32 -5.90
CA GLU A 45 13.56 15.60 -7.29
C GLU A 45 13.96 14.29 -7.99
N LYS A 46 13.77 14.25 -9.32
CA LYS A 46 13.97 13.06 -10.14
C LYS A 46 15.41 12.59 -10.19
#